data_AF-A0AAE1G058-F1
#
_entry.id   AF-A0AAE1G058-F1
#
_cell.length_a   1.000
_cell.length_b   1.000
_cell.length_c   1.000
_cell.angle_alpha   90.00
_cell.angle_beta   90.00
_cell.angle_gamma   90.00
#
_symmetry.space_group_name_H-M   'P 1'
#
loop_
_entity.id
_entity.type
_entity.pdbx_description
1 polymer ?
#
loop_
_entity_poly.entity_id
_entity_poly.type
_entity_poly.pdbx_seq_one_letter_code
_entity_poly.pdbx_strand_id
1 'polypeptide(L)'
;MVNGTVINSWMIHSGNTNASGGKPLKRRHFMQEVARAFIKPWIQKRLQTPSLSIAFRRLIKDVCKIRQDNMGNKPVNAMSHFPVAYCQKFTWQTAEA
;
A
#
# COMPACT_ATOMS: atom_id res chain seq x y z
N MET A 1 13.57 -12.75 9.68
CA MET A 1 13.14 -12.54 8.28
C MET A 1 12.41 -11.21 8.09
N VAL A 2 11.22 -11.00 8.70
CA VAL A 2 10.42 -9.77 8.51
C VAL A 2 11.18 -8.47 8.83
N ASN A 3 11.88 -8.41 9.97
CA ASN A 3 12.63 -7.20 10.38
C ASN A 3 13.67 -6.78 9.34
N GLY A 4 14.43 -7.73 8.79
CA GLY A 4 15.43 -7.44 7.74
C GLY A 4 14.76 -6.99 6.44
N THR A 5 13.68 -7.64 6.03
CA THR A 5 12.93 -7.29 4.82
C THR A 5 12.40 -5.86 4.87
N VAL A 6 11.83 -5.42 5.98
CA VAL A 6 11.26 -4.07 6.09
C VAL A 6 12.34 -2.98 6.19
N ILE A 7 13.51 -3.30 6.78
CA ILE A 7 14.66 -2.38 6.80
C ILE A 7 15.22 -2.24 5.38
N ASN A 8 15.39 -3.35 4.65
CA ASN A 8 15.90 -3.36 3.29
C ASN A 8 14.96 -2.59 2.34
N SER A 9 13.65 -2.81 2.44
CA SER A 9 12.68 -2.08 1.63
C SER A 9 12.66 -0.58 1.94
N TRP A 10 12.86 -0.18 3.21
CA TRP A 10 13.01 1.24 3.56
C TRP A 10 14.27 1.86 2.95
N MET A 11 15.40 1.15 2.95
CA MET A 11 16.65 1.65 2.35
C MET A 11 16.49 1.90 0.85
N ILE A 12 15.89 0.95 0.13
CA ILE A 12 15.59 1.08 -1.31
C ILE A 12 14.65 2.26 -1.56
N HIS A 13 13.55 2.35 -0.80
CA HIS A 13 12.61 3.46 -0.91
C HIS A 13 13.29 4.81 -0.68
N SER A 14 14.12 4.92 0.37
CA SER A 14 14.84 6.15 0.69
C SER A 14 15.85 6.53 -0.39
N GLY A 15 16.61 5.58 -0.93
CA GLY A 15 17.56 5.81 -2.02
C GLY A 15 16.86 6.33 -3.27
N ASN A 16 15.78 5.68 -3.68
CA ASN A 16 14.99 6.10 -4.85
C ASN A 16 14.36 7.48 -4.64
N THR A 17 13.80 7.74 -3.45
CA THR A 17 13.18 9.05 -3.15
C THR A 17 14.20 10.17 -3.22
N ASN A 18 15.41 9.96 -2.68
CA ASN A 18 16.50 10.92 -2.76
C ASN A 18 16.95 11.16 -4.21
N ALA A 19 17.11 10.09 -4.99
CA ALA A 19 17.52 10.19 -6.40
C ALA A 19 16.49 10.94 -7.26
N SER A 20 15.20 10.85 -6.93
CA SER A 20 14.13 11.61 -7.58
C SER A 20 13.94 13.04 -7.05
N GLY A 21 14.83 13.53 -6.19
CA GLY A 21 14.73 14.88 -5.59
C GLY A 21 13.64 15.02 -4.51
N GLY A 22 13.06 13.92 -4.07
CA GLY A 22 12.05 13.88 -3.02
C GLY A 22 12.66 13.87 -1.61
N LYS A 23 11.83 14.15 -0.60
CA LYS A 23 12.21 14.00 0.80
C LYS A 23 11.80 12.62 1.33
N PRO A 24 12.74 11.74 1.71
CA PRO A 24 12.42 10.40 2.14
C PRO A 24 11.67 10.40 3.47
N LEU A 25 10.78 9.45 3.63
CA LEU A 25 10.04 9.24 4.88
C LEU A 25 10.99 8.73 5.98
N LYS A 26 10.78 9.22 7.21
CA LYS A 26 11.38 8.60 8.40
C LYS A 26 10.92 7.14 8.51
N ARG A 27 11.80 6.25 9.00
CA ARG A 27 11.53 4.81 9.16
C ARG A 27 10.15 4.52 9.76
N ARG A 28 9.80 5.18 10.85
CA ARG A 28 8.50 5.00 11.54
C ARG A 28 7.30 5.25 10.61
N HIS A 29 7.33 6.33 9.83
CA HIS A 29 6.23 6.67 8.92
C HIS A 29 6.16 5.71 7.74
N PHE A 30 7.31 5.31 7.20
CA PHE A 30 7.36 4.27 6.17
C PHE A 30 6.70 2.96 6.63
N MET A 31 7.03 2.49 7.84
CA MET A 31 6.42 1.26 8.39
C MET A 31 4.90 1.40 8.57
N GLN A 32 4.41 2.56 8.99
CA GLN A 32 2.98 2.82 9.11
C GLN A 32 2.28 2.76 7.74
N GLU A 33 2.88 3.34 6.70
CA GLU A 33 2.35 3.29 5.34
C GLU A 33 2.37 1.87 4.77
N VAL A 34 3.46 1.13 4.97
CA VAL A 34 3.58 -0.27 4.57
C VAL A 34 2.51 -1.13 5.25
N ALA A 35 2.32 -0.97 6.57
CA ALA A 35 1.29 -1.70 7.30
C ALA A 35 -0.12 -1.38 6.78
N ARG A 36 -0.41 -0.11 6.51
CA ARG A 36 -1.69 0.30 5.90
C ARG A 36 -1.89 -0.32 4.52
N ALA A 37 -0.87 -0.31 3.68
CA ALA A 37 -0.93 -0.86 2.32
C ALA A 37 -1.23 -2.37 2.33
N PHE A 38 -0.59 -3.13 3.23
CA PHE A 38 -0.84 -4.58 3.34
C PHE A 38 -2.23 -4.92 3.89
N ILE A 39 -2.72 -4.15 4.86
CA ILE A 39 -3.99 -4.46 5.53
C ILE A 39 -5.19 -3.99 4.69
N LYS A 40 -5.04 -2.91 3.92
CA LYS A 40 -6.12 -2.30 3.11
C LYS A 40 -6.96 -3.31 2.29
N PRO A 41 -6.39 -4.21 1.47
CA PRO A 41 -7.18 -5.15 0.67
C PRO A 41 -7.98 -6.14 1.54
N TRP A 42 -7.40 -6.60 2.65
CA TRP A 42 -8.10 -7.50 3.57
C TRP A 42 -9.26 -6.80 4.29
N ILE A 43 -9.03 -5.57 4.74
CA ILE A 43 -10.06 -4.74 5.36
C ILE A 43 -11.22 -4.44 4.40
N GLN A 44 -10.92 -4.13 3.13
CA GLN A 44 -11.96 -3.88 2.12
C GLN A 44 -12.86 -5.11 1.92
N LYS A 45 -12.28 -6.32 1.87
CA LYS A 45 -13.06 -7.56 1.82
C LYS A 45 -13.87 -7.78 3.09
N ARG A 46 -13.29 -7.53 4.27
CA ARG A 46 -13.97 -7.67 5.56
C ARG A 46 -15.16 -6.73 5.71
N LEU A 47 -15.08 -5.52 5.14
CA LEU A 47 -16.21 -4.58 5.10
C LEU A 47 -17.36 -5.09 4.22
N GLN A 48 -17.16 -6.03 3.31
CA GLN A 48 -18.27 -6.61 2.54
C GLN A 48 -19.05 -7.66 3.35
N THR A 49 -18.51 -8.13 4.47
CA THR A 49 -19.17 -9.12 5.32
C THR A 49 -20.43 -8.53 6.00
N PRO A 50 -21.62 -9.11 5.79
CA PRO A 50 -22.87 -8.57 6.32
C PRO A 50 -22.99 -8.71 7.85
N SER A 51 -22.39 -9.75 8.43
CA SER A 51 -22.37 -9.99 9.88
C SER A 51 -21.42 -9.08 10.66
N LEU A 52 -20.68 -8.20 9.99
CA LEU A 52 -19.76 -7.30 10.66
C LEU A 52 -20.53 -6.22 11.44
N SER A 53 -20.27 -6.12 12.74
CA SER A 53 -20.96 -5.14 13.59
C SER A 53 -20.77 -3.70 13.08
N ILE A 54 -21.81 -2.90 13.23
CA ILE A 54 -21.83 -1.50 12.77
C ILE A 54 -20.72 -0.68 13.43
N ALA A 55 -20.47 -0.91 14.73
CA ALA A 55 -19.39 -0.26 15.47
C ALA A 55 -18.01 -0.60 14.88
N PHE A 56 -17.76 -1.87 14.58
CA PHE A 56 -16.48 -2.30 14.01
C PHE A 56 -16.27 -1.79 12.58
N ARG A 57 -17.36 -1.72 11.81
CA ARG A 57 -17.38 -1.12 10.47
C ARG A 57 -17.01 0.37 10.49
N ARG A 58 -17.47 1.13 11.49
CA ARG A 58 -17.08 2.54 11.69
C ARG A 58 -15.60 2.66 12.06
N LEU A 59 -15.14 1.90 13.06
CA LEU A 59 -13.74 1.89 13.50
C LEU A 59 -12.76 1.59 12.36
N ILE A 60 -13.07 0.59 11.53
CA ILE A 60 -12.26 0.27 10.36
C ILE A 60 -12.18 1.44 9.38
N LYS A 61 -13.32 2.07 9.06
CA LYS A 61 -13.36 3.20 8.12
C LYS A 61 -12.54 4.37 8.64
N ASP A 62 -12.61 4.64 9.94
CA ASP A 62 -11.86 5.73 10.58
C ASP A 62 -10.35 5.48 10.57
N VAL A 63 -9.91 4.28 10.96
CA VAL A 63 -8.47 3.91 11.01
C VAL A 63 -7.85 3.87 9.62
N CYS A 64 -8.58 3.35 8.62
CA CYS A 64 -8.09 3.23 7.25
C CYS A 64 -8.33 4.46 6.39
N LYS A 65 -8.97 5.51 6.93
CA LYS A 65 -9.38 6.72 6.19
C LYS A 65 -10.10 6.38 4.87
N ILE A 66 -10.89 5.30 4.87
CA ILE A 66 -11.68 4.91 3.71
C ILE A 66 -12.83 5.92 3.65
N ARG A 67 -12.82 6.81 2.65
CA ARG A 67 -13.88 7.80 2.45
C ARG A 67 -15.23 7.08 2.52
N GLN A 68 -16.17 7.67 3.26
CA GLN A 68 -17.55 7.24 3.20
C GLN A 68 -18.05 7.57 1.80
N ASP A 69 -17.99 6.60 0.89
CA ASP A 69 -18.85 6.64 -0.28
C ASP A 69 -20.27 6.53 0.27
N ASN A 70 -20.96 7.67 0.29
CA ASN A 70 -22.38 7.74 0.59
C ASN A 70 -23.07 6.64 -0.22
N MET A 71 -23.87 5.82 0.45
CA MET A 71 -24.59 4.70 -0.14
C MET A 71 -25.33 5.15 -1.41
N GLY A 72 -24.76 4.80 -2.56
CA GLY A 72 -25.24 5.16 -3.88
C GLY A 72 -24.56 4.25 -4.89
N ASN A 73 -25.22 3.12 -5.14
CA ASN A 73 -24.87 2.07 -6.08
C ASN A 73 -24.29 2.61 -7.40
N LYS A 74 -22.96 2.61 -7.56
CA LYS A 74 -22.28 2.59 -8.87
C LYS A 74 -21.01 1.75 -8.78
N PRO A 75 -20.74 0.83 -9.74
CA PRO A 75 -19.52 0.06 -9.77
C PRO A 75 -18.36 1.00 -10.10
N VAL A 76 -17.51 1.26 -9.10
CA VAL A 76 -16.31 2.08 -9.32
C VAL A 76 -15.26 1.20 -9.99
N ASN A 77 -15.27 1.20 -11.32
CA ASN A 77 -14.07 0.96 -12.12
C ASN A 77 -13.07 2.09 -11.80
N ALA A 78 -12.24 1.91 -10.78
CA ALA A 78 -11.09 2.78 -10.52
C ALA A 78 -9.80 1.95 -10.46
N MET A 79 -9.48 1.38 -11.61
CA MET A 79 -8.12 0.97 -11.97
C MET A 79 -7.52 2.07 -12.86
N SER A 80 -7.26 3.25 -12.27
CA SER A 80 -6.40 4.30 -12.84
C SER A 80 -6.22 5.31 -11.70
N HIS A 81 -5.04 5.52 -11.11
CA HIS A 81 -3.78 5.83 -11.74
C HIS A 81 -2.69 5.62 -10.67
N PHE A 82 -2.12 4.42 -10.61
CA PHE A 82 -0.76 4.24 -10.09
C PHE A 82 0.07 3.89 -11.31
N PRO A 83 1.17 4.61 -11.62
CA PRO A 83 2.07 4.20 -12.67
C PRO A 83 2.79 2.93 -12.20
N VAL A 84 2.21 1.77 -12.47
CA VAL A 84 2.90 0.48 -12.46
C VAL A 84 3.75 0.43 -13.74
N ALA A 85 4.76 1.30 -13.83
CA ALA A 85 5.59 1.45 -15.03
C ALA A 85 7.10 1.34 -14.74
N TYR A 86 7.49 0.88 -13.54
CA TYR A 86 8.90 0.60 -13.22
C TYR A 86 9.06 -0.79 -12.60
N CYS A 87 8.68 -1.82 -13.36
CA CYS A 87 9.15 -3.19 -13.10
C CYS A 87 9.33 -3.99 -14.40
N GLN A 88 9.79 -3.33 -15.47
CA GLN A 88 10.22 -3.98 -16.70
C GLN A 88 11.48 -3.28 -17.20
N LYS A 89 12.63 -3.69 -16.67
CA LYS A 89 13.99 -3.65 -17.27
C LYS A 89 15.01 -3.87 -16.15
N PHE A 90 15.03 -5.08 -15.63
CA PHE A 90 16.26 -5.69 -15.12
C PHE A 90 16.33 -7.06 -15.77
N THR A 91 16.71 -7.05 -17.06
CA THR A 91 17.23 -8.24 -17.70
C THR A 91 18.53 -8.55 -17.01
N TRP A 92 18.57 -9.63 -16.23
CA TRP A 92 19.81 -10.26 -15.86
C TRP A 92 20.48 -10.68 -17.17
N GLN A 93 21.47 -9.91 -17.63
CA GLN A 93 22.49 -10.49 -18.50
C GLN A 93 23.16 -11.55 -17.64
N THR A 94 22.79 -12.80 -17.88
CA THR A 94 23.56 -13.96 -17.46
C THR A 94 24.95 -13.80 -18.05
N ALA A 95 25.89 -13.33 -17.23
CA ALA A 95 27.31 -13.53 -17.47
C ALA A 95 27.55 -15.04 -17.31
N GLU A 96 27.48 -15.77 -18.42
CA GLU A 96 28.13 -17.06 -18.56
C GLU A 96 29.51 -16.82 -19.16
N ALA A 97 30.52 -17.20 -18.36
CA ALA A 97 31.91 -17.57 -18.66
C ALA A 97 32.62 -16.95 -19.87
#